data_AF-A0A1Q8B5A0-F1
#
_entry.id   AF-A0A1Q8B5A0-F1
#
_cell.length_a   1.000
_cell.length_b   1.000
_cell.length_c   1.000
_cell.angle_alpha   90.00
_cell.angle_beta   90.00
_cell.angle_gamma   90.00
#
_symmetry.space_group_name_H-M   'P 1'
#
loop_
_entity.id
_entity.type
_entity.pdbx_description
1 polymer ?
#
loop_
_entity_poly.entity_id
_entity_poly.type
_entity_poly.pdbx_seq_one_letter_code
_entity_poly.pdbx_strand_id
1 'polypeptide(L)' 'MTQQAQDLLRGALSLSEEERAYLASSLMDSLDGSADPSAEAAWNEEIARRITDLDSGRVKTVPWEEVRHRISSKLTYGK' A
#
# COMPACT_ATOMS: atom_id res chain seq x y z
N MET A 1 18.50 10.17 15.92
CA MET A 1 19.23 9.08 15.23
C MET A 1 20.51 8.81 15.98
N THR A 2 20.88 7.54 16.17
CA THR A 2 22.20 7.18 16.70
C THR A 2 23.29 7.52 15.68
N GLN A 3 24.54 7.62 16.13
CA GLN A 3 25.69 7.82 15.22
C GLN A 3 25.73 6.72 14.14
N GLN A 4 25.51 5.48 14.55
CA GLN A 4 25.42 4.34 13.64
C GLN A 4 24.33 4.52 12.57
N ALA A 5 23.14 5.01 12.93
CA ALA A 5 22.07 5.25 11.97
C ALA A 5 22.43 6.37 10.96
N GLN A 6 23.20 7.38 11.39
CA GLN A 6 23.67 8.44 10.49
C GLN A 6 24.73 7.91 9.49
N ASP A 7 25.63 7.06 9.94
CA ASP A 7 26.67 6.47 9.09
C ASP A 7 26.05 5.51 8.05
N LEU A 8 25.07 4.69 8.46
CA LEU A 8 24.29 3.84 7.56
C LEU A 8 23.53 4.66 6.51
N LEU A 9 22.88 5.76 6.92
CA LEU A 9 22.18 6.65 5.99
C LEU A 9 23.14 7.24 4.96
N ARG A 10 24.32 7.70 5.39
CA ARG A 10 25.33 8.25 4.48
C ARG A 10 25.82 7.21 3.47
N GLY A 11 26.07 5.98 3.92
CA GLY A 11 26.43 4.86 3.04
C GLY A 11 25.31 4.54 2.04
N ALA A 12 24.07 4.42 2.51
CA ALA A 12 22.91 4.14 1.66
C ALA A 12 22.73 5.21 0.57
N LEU A 13 22.90 6.49 0.90
CA LEU A 13 22.76 7.58 -0.06
C LEU A 13 23.87 7.61 -1.13
N SER A 14 25.00 6.93 -0.91
CA SER A 14 26.08 6.79 -1.91
C SER A 14 25.89 5.62 -2.89
N LEU A 15 24.92 4.73 -2.65
CA LEU A 15 24.64 3.58 -3.51
C LEU A 15 23.96 3.99 -4.81
N SER A 16 23.95 3.09 -5.80
CA SER A 16 23.13 3.26 -7.01
C SER A 16 21.64 3.33 -6.68
N GLU A 17 20.83 3.83 -7.62
CA GLU A 17 19.38 3.91 -7.43
C GLU A 17 18.75 2.53 -7.16
N GLU A 18 19.19 1.51 -7.89
CA GLU A 18 18.70 0.13 -7.75
C GLU A 18 19.02 -0.44 -6.36
N GLU A 19 20.26 -0.30 -5.89
CA GLU A 19 20.67 -0.75 -4.56
C GLU A 19 19.94 -0.01 -3.44
N ARG A 20 19.71 1.31 -3.60
CA ARG A 20 18.90 2.09 -2.66
C ARG A 20 17.46 1.61 -2.61
N ALA A 21 16.85 1.33 -3.75
CA ALA A 21 15.47 0.84 -3.82
C ALA A 21 15.35 -0.53 -3.14
N TYR A 22 16.30 -1.43 -3.39
CA TYR A 22 16.38 -2.73 -2.73
C TYR A 22 16.52 -2.59 -1.20
N LEU A 23 17.48 -1.78 -0.73
CA LEU A 23 17.70 -1.55 0.70
C LEU A 23 16.47 -0.92 1.38
N ALA A 24 15.82 0.04 0.72
CA ALA A 24 14.60 0.65 1.22
C ALA A 24 13.48 -0.39 1.35
N SER A 25 13.28 -1.25 0.36
CA SER A 25 12.31 -2.35 0.43
C SER A 25 12.58 -3.27 1.60
N SER A 26 13.82 -3.76 1.74
CA SER A 26 14.18 -4.66 2.85
C SER A 26 13.99 -4.02 4.23
N LEU A 27 14.28 -2.72 4.36
CA LEU A 27 14.02 -1.99 5.60
C LEU A 27 12.52 -1.84 5.87
N MET A 28 11.71 -1.54 4.85
CA MET A 28 10.25 -1.49 4.99
C MET A 28 9.69 -2.84 5.40
N ASP A 29 10.11 -3.93 4.74
CA ASP A 29 9.69 -5.30 5.08
C ASP A 29 10.08 -5.67 6.52
N SER A 30 11.21 -5.17 7.03
CA SER A 30 11.62 -5.40 8.42
C SER A 30 10.75 -4.67 9.45
N LEU A 31 10.02 -3.64 9.03
CA LEU A 31 9.10 -2.87 9.86
C LEU A 31 7.68 -3.43 9.82
N ASP A 32 7.37 -4.31 8.86
CA ASP A 32 6.10 -5.03 8.86
C ASP A 32 6.05 -5.90 10.12
N GLY A 33 5.26 -5.44 11.09
CA GLY A 33 5.03 -6.13 12.33
C GLY A 33 4.28 -7.45 12.12
N SER A 34 4.10 -8.22 13.20
CA SER A 34 3.19 -9.35 13.15
C SER A 34 1.80 -8.89 12.70
N ALA A 35 1.22 -9.60 11.72
CA ALA A 35 -0.15 -9.36 11.30
C ALA A 35 -1.06 -9.22 12.51
N ASP A 36 -1.87 -8.16 12.57
CA ASP A 36 -2.88 -8.00 13.60
C ASP A 36 -3.89 -9.16 13.45
N PRO A 37 -3.98 -10.09 14.41
CA PRO A 37 -4.86 -11.24 14.28
C PRO A 37 -6.33 -10.86 14.14
N SER A 38 -6.71 -9.65 14.57
CA SER A 38 -8.07 -9.12 14.46
C SER A 38 -8.35 -8.46 13.11
N ALA A 39 -7.33 -8.06 12.36
CA ALA A 39 -7.49 -7.35 11.09
C ALA A 39 -8.19 -8.22 10.04
N GLU A 40 -7.82 -9.50 9.94
CA GLU A 40 -8.47 -10.45 9.02
C GLU A 40 -9.95 -10.66 9.36
N ALA A 41 -10.30 -10.75 10.65
CA ALA A 41 -11.68 -10.89 11.08
C ALA A 41 -12.51 -9.64 10.75
N ALA A 42 -11.96 -8.45 11.04
CA ALA A 42 -12.59 -7.17 10.71
C ALA A 42 -12.77 -6.99 9.19
N TRP A 43 -11.79 -7.42 8.39
CA TRP A 43 -11.88 -7.39 6.94
C TRP A 43 -12.98 -8.31 6.40
N ASN A 44 -13.11 -9.52 6.94
CA ASN A 44 -14.15 -10.46 6.56
C ASN A 44 -15.55 -9.91 6.88
N GLU A 45 -15.73 -9.29 8.04
CA GLU A 45 -16.98 -8.64 8.41
C GLU A 45 -17.32 -7.49 7.45
N GLU A 46 -16.36 -6.65 7.13
CA GLU A 46 -16.54 -5.53 6.21
C GLU A 46 -16.86 -5.99 4.78
N ILE A 47 -16.23 -7.05 4.29
CA ILE A 47 -16.54 -7.63 2.97
C ILE A 47 -17.99 -8.14 2.94
N ALA A 48 -18.39 -8.91 3.96
CA ALA A 48 -19.76 -9.44 4.05
C ALA A 48 -20.80 -8.31 4.09
N ARG A 49 -20.52 -7.25 4.86
CA ARG A 49 -21.37 -6.06 4.93
C ARG A 49 -21.48 -5.37 3.56
N ARG A 50 -20.36 -5.18 2.85
CA ARG A 50 -20.35 -4.54 1.52
C ARG A 50 -21.09 -5.34 0.46
N ILE A 51 -20.97 -6.67 0.48
CA ILE A 51 -21.75 -7.55 -0.41
C ILE A 51 -23.25 -7.36 -0.14
N THR A 52 -23.66 -7.39 1.13
CA THR A 52 -25.07 -7.19 1.51
C THR A 52 -25.60 -5.83 1.07
N ASP A 53 -24.81 -4.76 1.26
CA ASP A 53 -25.17 -3.42 0.84
C ASP A 53 -25.31 -3.29 -0.69
N LEU A 54 -24.46 -3.99 -1.45
CA LEU A 54 -24.53 -4.06 -2.92
C LEU A 54 -25.76 -4.83 -3.38
N ASP A 55 -25.98 -6.04 -2.86
CA ASP A 55 -27.10 -6.91 -3.25
C ASP A 55 -28.45 -6.29 -2.91
N SER A 56 -28.52 -5.55 -1.80
CA SER A 56 -29.73 -4.82 -1.39
C SER A 56 -29.96 -3.50 -2.15
N GLY A 57 -29.01 -3.07 -2.99
CA GLY A 57 -29.07 -1.78 -3.69
C GLY A 57 -28.97 -0.56 -2.76
N ARG A 58 -28.49 -0.74 -1.53
CA ARG A 58 -28.35 0.34 -0.54
C ARG A 58 -27.27 1.34 -0.94
N VAL A 59 -26.29 0.91 -1.72
CA VAL A 59 -25.18 1.73 -2.19
C VAL A 59 -25.30 2.02 -3.67
N LYS A 60 -24.96 3.26 -4.06
CA LYS A 60 -24.84 3.64 -5.46
C LYS A 60 -23.50 3.13 -6.01
N THR A 61 -23.56 2.27 -7.01
CA THR A 61 -22.36 1.77 -7.70
C THR A 61 -21.88 2.78 -8.74
N VAL A 62 -20.59 2.70 -9.05
CA VAL A 62 -19.96 3.45 -10.15
C VAL A 62 -19.64 2.45 -11.26
N PRO A 63 -19.94 2.77 -12.54
CA PRO A 63 -19.58 1.90 -13.65
C PRO A 63 -18.07 1.62 -13.68
N TRP A 64 -17.70 0.38 -13.97
CA TRP A 64 -16.30 -0.05 -13.98
C TRP A 64 -15.45 0.79 -14.95
N GLU A 65 -15.97 1.14 -16.12
CA GLU A 65 -15.24 1.96 -17.10
C GLU A 65 -14.87 3.34 -16.57
N GLU A 66 -15.70 3.94 -15.73
CA GLU A 66 -15.39 5.22 -15.08
C GLU A 66 -14.26 5.06 -14.06
N VAL A 67 -14.32 4.01 -13.23
CA VAL A 67 -13.28 3.69 -12.24
C VAL A 67 -11.94 3.42 -12.94
N ARG A 68 -11.96 2.59 -13.99
CA ARG A 68 -10.77 2.27 -14.80
C ARG A 68 -10.16 3.53 -15.40
N HIS A 69 -10.97 4.40 -16.02
CA HIS A 69 -10.50 5.65 -16.60
C HIS A 69 -9.79 6.54 -15.56
N ARG A 70 -10.38 6.70 -14.37
CA ARG A 70 -9.79 7.48 -13.27
C ARG A 70 -8.47 6.90 -12.76
N ILE A 71 -8.32 5.57 -12.73
CA ILE A 71 -7.07 4.92 -12.34
C ILE A 71 -6.00 5.15 -13.40
N SER A 72 -6.32 4.87 -14.67
CA SER A 72 -5.40 5.05 -15.79
C SER A 72 -4.93 6.50 -15.91
N SER A 73 -5.82 7.49 -15.76
CA SER A 73 -5.44 8.90 -15.83
C SER A 73 -4.42 9.27 -14.75
N LYS A 74 -4.51 8.72 -13.53
CA LYS A 74 -3.55 8.98 -12.46
C LYS A 74 -2.19 8.31 -12.67
N LEU A 75 -2.18 7.10 -13.23
CA LEU A 75 -0.95 6.37 -13.50
C LEU A 75 -0.17 6.93 -14.70
N THR A 76 -0.87 7.54 -15.67
CA THR A 76 -0.24 8.06 -16.90
C THR A 76 0.42 9.44 -16.68
N TYR A 77 0.03 10.19 -15.64
CA TYR A 77 0.58 11.51 -15.30
C TYR A 77 1.89 11.48 -14.49
N GLY A 78 2.45 10.30 -14.22
CA GLY A 78 3.71 10.10 -13.52
C GLY A 78 4.95 9.94 -14.42
N LYS A 79 4.91 10.41 -15.67
CA LYS A 79 6.08 10.50 -16.56
C LYS A 79 6.59 11.92 -16.66
#